data_AF-A0A849F1Z1-F1
#
_entry.id   AF-A0A849F1Z1-F1
#
_cell.length_a   1.000
_cell.length_b   1.000
_cell.length_c   1.000
_cell.angle_alpha   90.00
_cell.angle_beta   90.00
_cell.angle_gamma   90.00
#
_symmetry.space_group_name_H-M   'P 1'
#
loop_
_entity.id
_entity.type
_entity.pdbx_description
1 polymer ?
#
loop_
_entity_poly.entity_id
_entity_poly.type
_entity_poly.pdbx_seq_one_letter_code
_entity_poly.pdbx_strand_id
1 'polypeptide(L)'
;MAKYVSLLCSIFIVLFVVSCSNDPIEKIIDADNNPPTTEIPEPTIPEPVIEVDFIPGTSQRVGNPMLGEEYLIYGDYMSSGIPYDAFIAGFGESPENILNRTGDNAVIPPNYTAVTAPNGIRVVAPNCISCHASTLNNEFVMGLGSHDSDFTVNRADNISLLNSAISFLYGGQESEEWMAYDQFRNSIVAIGPKTITKTRGSNPADKITQVLIAHRDKNNLEWSDEPLVVLNDEVLPT
;
A
#
# COMPACT_ATOMS: atom_id res chain seq x y z
N MET A 1 -4.00 17.76 41.30
CA MET A 1 -4.23 17.43 39.89
C MET A 1 -4.51 18.63 38.97
N ALA A 2 -4.68 19.86 39.47
CA ALA A 2 -4.86 21.05 38.61
C ALA A 2 -3.56 21.80 38.24
N LYS A 3 -2.43 21.53 38.91
CA LYS A 3 -1.16 22.26 38.68
C LYS A 3 -0.27 21.72 37.56
N TYR A 4 -0.53 20.49 37.07
CA TYR A 4 0.24 19.91 35.96
C TYR A 4 -0.42 20.11 34.58
N VAL A 5 -1.72 20.45 34.54
CA VAL A 5 -2.44 20.80 33.32
C VAL A 5 -2.00 22.16 32.78
N SER A 6 -1.67 23.12 33.67
CA SER A 6 -1.20 24.44 33.24
C SER A 6 0.24 24.45 32.72
N LEU A 7 1.08 23.47 33.09
CA LEU A 7 2.48 23.40 32.62
C LEU A 7 2.58 22.72 31.24
N LEU A 8 1.67 21.78 30.94
CA LEU A 8 1.61 21.09 29.64
C LEU A 8 1.04 21.97 28.51
N CYS A 9 0.07 22.86 28.80
CA CYS A 9 -0.40 23.84 27.82
C CYS A 9 0.67 24.88 27.43
N SER A 10 1.60 25.20 28.33
CA SER A 10 2.67 26.17 28.06
C SER A 10 3.78 25.60 27.17
N ILE A 11 4.00 24.28 27.17
CA ILE A 11 5.03 23.63 26.35
C ILE A 11 4.53 23.41 24.90
N PHE A 12 3.22 23.20 24.70
CA PHE A 12 2.65 23.03 23.36
C PHE A 12 2.55 24.34 22.56
N ILE A 13 2.41 25.49 23.24
CA ILE A 13 2.37 26.80 22.58
C ILE A 13 3.77 27.24 22.12
N VAL A 14 4.85 26.82 22.78
CA VAL A 14 6.22 27.23 22.43
C VAL A 14 6.78 26.48 21.21
N LEU A 15 6.28 25.29 20.89
CA LEU A 15 6.71 24.52 19.72
C LEU A 15 6.09 25.00 18.39
N PHE A 16 5.03 25.82 18.43
CA PHE A 16 4.38 26.36 17.23
C PHE A 16 4.87 27.75 16.80
N VAL A 17 5.66 28.46 17.62
CA VAL A 17 6.15 29.82 17.31
C VAL A 17 7.58 29.90 16.79
N VAL A 18 8.27 28.77 16.57
CA VAL A 18 9.64 28.74 16.02
C VAL A 18 9.71 28.04 14.65
N SER A 19 8.55 27.71 14.04
CA SER A 19 8.49 27.13 12.68
C SER A 19 8.28 28.16 11.58
N CYS A 20 8.57 29.44 11.84
CA CYS A 20 8.76 30.43 10.79
C CYS A 20 10.26 30.73 10.70
N SER A 21 10.94 30.09 9.74
CA SER A 21 12.24 30.60 9.30
C SER A 21 12.01 31.99 8.72
N ASN A 22 12.44 33.04 9.45
CA ASN A 22 12.56 34.38 8.91
C ASN A 22 13.86 34.48 8.12
N ASP A 23 14.00 33.64 7.09
CA ASP A 23 14.97 33.94 6.04
C ASP A 23 14.50 35.26 5.41
N PRO A 24 15.36 36.29 5.37
CA PRO A 24 15.00 37.52 4.68
C PRO A 24 14.66 37.12 3.24
N ILE A 25 13.44 37.46 2.81
CA ILE A 25 13.07 37.42 1.40
C ILE A 25 14.12 38.26 0.70
N GLU A 26 15.10 37.59 0.09
CA GLU A 26 15.97 38.23 -0.86
C GLU A 26 15.02 38.80 -1.90
N LYS A 27 15.00 40.14 -1.99
CA LYS A 27 14.18 40.86 -2.94
C LYS A 27 14.32 40.14 -4.28
N ILE A 28 13.25 39.47 -4.70
CA ILE A 28 13.08 39.13 -6.10
C ILE A 28 13.18 40.48 -6.78
N ILE A 29 14.28 40.69 -7.49
CA ILE A 29 14.50 41.87 -8.28
C ILE A 29 13.32 41.90 -9.24
N ASP A 30 12.44 42.91 -9.10
CA ASP A 30 11.46 43.24 -10.12
C ASP A 30 12.22 43.38 -11.44
N ALA A 31 12.12 42.36 -12.28
CA ALA A 31 12.75 42.31 -13.59
C ALA A 31 11.97 43.15 -14.61
N ASP A 32 11.29 44.22 -14.18
CA ASP A 32 10.34 44.98 -14.99
C ASP A 32 10.87 46.38 -15.38
N ASN A 33 12.19 46.59 -15.33
CA ASN A 33 12.85 47.78 -15.86
C ASN A 33 13.59 47.55 -17.18
N ASN A 34 13.29 46.45 -17.89
CA ASN A 34 13.76 46.32 -19.26
C ASN A 34 12.92 47.24 -20.17
N PRO A 35 13.54 48.01 -21.10
CA PRO A 35 12.78 48.79 -22.08
C PRO A 35 11.85 47.84 -22.87
N PRO A 36 10.71 48.32 -23.40
CA PRO A 36 9.70 47.45 -23.99
C PRO A 36 10.35 46.58 -25.06
N THR A 37 10.52 45.31 -24.73
CA THR A 37 10.98 44.30 -25.67
C THR A 37 9.92 44.31 -26.75
N THR A 38 10.34 44.57 -27.99
CA THR A 38 9.47 44.38 -29.14
C THR A 38 8.96 42.95 -29.03
N GLU A 39 7.66 42.75 -28.82
CA GLU A 39 7.05 41.42 -28.83
C GLU A 39 7.32 40.84 -30.21
N ILE A 40 8.40 40.08 -30.33
CA ILE A 40 8.60 39.18 -31.45
C ILE A 40 7.49 38.15 -31.26
N PRO A 41 6.52 38.03 -32.20
CA PRO A 41 5.49 37.02 -32.07
C PRO A 41 6.19 35.69 -31.89
N GLU A 42 5.95 35.07 -30.73
CA GLU A 42 6.44 33.74 -30.45
C GLU A 42 5.98 32.86 -31.62
N PRO A 43 6.87 32.15 -32.31
CA PRO A 43 6.45 31.30 -33.40
C PRO A 43 5.41 30.34 -32.82
N THR A 44 4.18 30.41 -33.34
CA THR A 44 3.13 29.45 -33.03
C THR A 44 3.61 28.11 -33.56
N ILE A 45 4.36 27.38 -32.74
CA ILE A 45 4.63 25.97 -32.96
C ILE A 45 3.25 25.33 -32.81
N PRO A 46 2.66 24.78 -33.87
CA PRO A 46 1.40 24.06 -33.72
C PRO A 46 1.65 22.98 -32.68
N GLU A 47 0.82 22.92 -31.64
CA GLU A 47 0.89 21.86 -30.66
C GLU A 47 0.95 20.53 -31.43
N PRO A 48 1.93 19.66 -31.14
CA PRO A 48 2.02 18.39 -31.83
C PRO A 48 0.68 17.68 -31.64
N VAL A 49 -0.02 17.42 -32.74
CA VAL A 49 -1.23 16.60 -32.71
C VAL A 49 -0.78 15.25 -32.21
N ILE A 50 -1.19 14.89 -30.98
CA ILE A 50 -0.94 13.56 -30.45
C ILE A 50 -1.82 12.62 -31.25
N GLU A 51 -1.24 11.98 -32.26
CA GLU A 51 -1.88 10.93 -33.03
C GLU A 51 -2.01 9.72 -32.10
N VAL A 52 -3.24 9.44 -31.67
CA VAL A 52 -3.56 8.27 -30.86
C VAL A 52 -4.10 7.18 -31.79
N ASP A 53 -3.38 6.07 -31.86
CA ASP A 53 -3.86 4.88 -32.54
C ASP A 53 -4.76 4.08 -31.61
N PHE A 54 -5.94 3.71 -32.09
CA PHE A 54 -6.82 2.80 -31.37
C PHE A 54 -6.18 1.41 -31.31
N ILE A 55 -5.90 0.93 -30.10
CA ILE A 55 -5.49 -0.46 -29.88
C ILE A 55 -6.73 -1.34 -30.10
N PRO A 56 -6.76 -2.20 -31.13
CA PRO A 56 -7.91 -3.07 -31.36
C PRO A 56 -8.08 -4.04 -30.20
N GLY A 57 -9.33 -4.29 -29.82
CA GLY A 57 -9.65 -5.30 -28.80
C GLY A 57 -9.09 -6.67 -29.20
N THR A 58 -8.45 -7.34 -28.24
CA THR A 58 -7.99 -8.73 -28.42
C THR A 58 -9.06 -9.70 -27.95
N SER A 59 -9.17 -10.86 -28.61
CA SER A 59 -10.06 -11.92 -28.14
C SER A 59 -9.66 -12.35 -26.73
N GLN A 60 -10.57 -12.15 -25.78
CA GLN A 60 -10.36 -12.54 -24.39
C GLN A 60 -10.53 -14.05 -24.23
N ARG A 61 -9.91 -14.61 -23.18
CA ARG A 61 -10.09 -16.02 -22.82
C ARG A 61 -11.57 -16.29 -22.53
N VAL A 62 -12.04 -17.49 -22.87
CA VAL A 62 -13.39 -17.94 -22.53
C VAL A 62 -13.48 -18.14 -21.01
N GLY A 63 -14.51 -17.59 -20.38
CA GLY A 63 -14.72 -17.70 -18.93
C GLY A 63 -16.01 -16.99 -18.50
N ASN A 64 -16.33 -17.09 -17.22
CA ASN A 64 -17.44 -16.34 -16.63
C ASN A 64 -16.88 -15.08 -15.95
N PRO A 65 -17.08 -13.87 -16.52
CA PRO A 65 -16.53 -12.64 -15.97
C PRO A 65 -17.10 -12.31 -14.58
N MET A 66 -18.37 -12.68 -14.31
CA MET A 66 -18.98 -12.42 -13.00
C MET A 66 -18.32 -13.26 -11.90
N LEU A 67 -18.01 -14.53 -12.17
CA LEU A 67 -17.28 -15.37 -11.20
C LEU A 67 -15.85 -14.88 -11.00
N GLY A 68 -15.23 -14.35 -12.05
CA GLY A 68 -13.90 -13.72 -11.96
C GLY A 68 -13.92 -12.49 -11.07
N GLU A 69 -14.89 -11.60 -11.26
CA GLU A 69 -15.09 -10.42 -10.42
C GLU A 69 -15.37 -10.80 -8.96
N GLU A 70 -16.26 -11.76 -8.72
CA GLU A 70 -16.56 -12.26 -7.37
C GLU A 70 -15.29 -12.77 -6.68
N TYR A 71 -14.49 -13.59 -7.36
CA TYR A 71 -13.22 -14.07 -6.80
C TYR A 71 -12.21 -12.95 -6.58
N LEU A 72 -12.18 -11.91 -7.41
CA LEU A 72 -11.27 -10.76 -7.20
C LEU A 72 -11.59 -9.99 -5.92
N ILE A 73 -12.87 -9.88 -5.53
CA ILE A 73 -13.30 -9.04 -4.40
C ILE A 73 -13.60 -9.84 -3.11
N TYR A 74 -13.76 -11.17 -3.20
CA TYR A 74 -14.02 -12.08 -2.07
C TYR A 74 -13.03 -13.25 -1.93
N GLY A 75 -12.22 -13.52 -2.96
CA GLY A 75 -11.38 -14.72 -3.02
C GLY A 75 -10.19 -14.72 -2.07
N ASP A 76 -9.72 -15.93 -1.79
CA ASP A 76 -8.60 -16.28 -0.92
C ASP A 76 -7.25 -16.32 -1.65
N TYR A 77 -6.98 -15.29 -2.45
CA TYR A 77 -5.68 -15.15 -3.14
C TYR A 77 -4.49 -15.28 -2.16
N MET A 78 -4.66 -14.76 -0.95
CA MET A 78 -3.78 -15.02 0.19
C MET A 78 -4.58 -15.67 1.31
N SER A 79 -4.21 -16.89 1.68
CA SER A 79 -4.90 -17.71 2.68
C SER A 79 -4.35 -17.53 4.12
N SER A 80 -3.57 -16.48 4.35
CA SER A 80 -2.99 -16.11 5.65
C SER A 80 -3.05 -14.60 5.82
N GLY A 81 -3.31 -14.13 7.04
CA GLY A 81 -3.51 -12.71 7.29
C GLY A 81 -3.63 -12.38 8.77
N ILE A 82 -4.04 -11.15 9.07
CA ILE A 82 -4.30 -10.71 10.45
C ILE A 82 -5.65 -11.31 10.87
N PRO A 83 -5.79 -11.93 12.05
CA PRO A 83 -7.08 -12.40 12.56
C PRO A 83 -8.13 -11.28 12.50
N TYR A 84 -9.34 -11.60 12.05
CA TYR A 84 -10.34 -10.59 11.68
C TYR A 84 -10.63 -9.59 12.81
N ASP A 85 -10.89 -10.08 14.02
CA ASP A 85 -11.18 -9.22 15.17
C ASP A 85 -9.99 -8.33 15.53
N ALA A 86 -8.76 -8.82 15.41
CA ALA A 86 -7.55 -8.02 15.63
C ALA A 86 -7.37 -6.95 14.55
N PHE A 87 -7.71 -7.25 13.28
CA PHE A 87 -7.69 -6.27 12.21
C PHE A 87 -8.69 -5.15 12.49
N ILE A 88 -9.95 -5.48 12.82
CA ILE A 88 -10.98 -4.48 13.13
C ILE A 88 -10.61 -3.68 14.38
N ALA A 89 -10.09 -4.32 15.43
CA ALA A 89 -9.66 -3.62 16.65
C ALA A 89 -8.48 -2.65 16.40
N GLY A 90 -7.57 -2.99 15.48
CA GLY A 90 -6.38 -2.19 15.17
C GLY A 90 -6.61 -1.08 14.15
N PHE A 91 -7.41 -1.34 13.11
CA PHE A 91 -7.60 -0.44 11.97
C PHE A 91 -8.98 0.22 11.93
N GLY A 92 -9.95 -0.31 12.70
CA GLY A 92 -11.35 0.10 12.62
C GLY A 92 -12.06 -0.47 11.39
N GLU A 93 -13.36 -0.15 11.29
CA GLU A 93 -14.18 -0.46 10.12
C GLU A 93 -14.01 0.64 9.04
N SER A 94 -14.09 0.24 7.77
CA SER A 94 -14.17 1.10 6.59
C SER A 94 -15.55 0.89 5.93
N PRO A 95 -16.59 1.63 6.35
CA PRO A 95 -17.98 1.37 5.97
C PRO A 95 -18.34 1.92 4.58
N GLU A 96 -17.42 2.58 3.87
CA GLU A 96 -17.67 3.16 2.54
C GLU A 96 -18.14 2.11 1.54
N ASN A 97 -17.67 0.86 1.70
CA ASN A 97 -18.07 -0.31 0.94
C ASN A 97 -18.18 -0.05 -0.58
N ILE A 98 -17.18 0.63 -1.13
CA ILE A 98 -17.17 1.09 -2.53
C ILE A 98 -17.31 -0.04 -3.57
N LEU A 99 -17.02 -1.29 -3.18
CA LEU A 99 -17.16 -2.49 -4.00
C LEU A 99 -18.52 -3.19 -3.82
N ASN A 100 -19.44 -2.62 -3.03
CA ASN A 100 -20.74 -3.18 -2.67
C ASN A 100 -20.65 -4.62 -2.14
N ARG A 101 -19.65 -4.88 -1.28
CA ARG A 101 -19.45 -6.19 -0.66
C ARG A 101 -20.45 -6.44 0.47
N THR A 102 -20.53 -7.70 0.89
CA THR A 102 -21.42 -8.20 1.94
C THR A 102 -20.63 -8.94 3.02
N GLY A 103 -21.25 -9.16 4.17
CA GLY A 103 -20.61 -9.80 5.33
C GLY A 103 -19.40 -9.02 5.84
N ASP A 104 -18.40 -9.72 6.36
CA ASP A 104 -17.16 -9.16 6.89
C ASP A 104 -16.42 -8.25 5.89
N ASN A 105 -16.54 -8.54 4.60
CA ASN A 105 -15.89 -7.76 3.55
C ASN A 105 -16.57 -6.39 3.32
N ALA A 106 -17.79 -6.18 3.81
CA ALA A 106 -18.52 -4.92 3.66
C ALA A 106 -17.93 -3.77 4.50
N VAL A 107 -17.15 -4.09 5.54
CA VAL A 107 -16.63 -3.13 6.52
C VAL A 107 -15.10 -3.06 6.56
N ILE A 108 -14.43 -3.63 5.56
CA ILE A 108 -12.98 -3.50 5.41
C ILE A 108 -12.63 -2.80 4.09
N PRO A 109 -11.45 -2.16 4.00
CA PRO A 109 -11.02 -1.49 2.77
C PRO A 109 -10.93 -2.44 1.56
N PRO A 110 -11.06 -1.92 0.33
CA PRO A 110 -11.11 -2.71 -0.91
C PRO A 110 -9.81 -3.49 -1.20
N ASN A 111 -8.66 -3.02 -0.69
CA ASN A 111 -7.35 -3.66 -0.84
C ASN A 111 -7.13 -4.86 0.10
N TYR A 112 -8.13 -5.22 0.89
CA TYR A 112 -8.13 -6.39 1.75
C TYR A 112 -9.36 -7.26 1.50
N THR A 113 -9.21 -8.55 1.78
CA THR A 113 -10.31 -9.51 1.78
C THR A 113 -10.31 -10.28 3.11
N ALA A 114 -11.47 -10.38 3.73
CA ALA A 114 -11.71 -11.30 4.83
C ALA A 114 -11.97 -12.70 4.25
N VAL A 115 -11.14 -13.66 4.64
CA VAL A 115 -11.13 -15.05 4.14
C VAL A 115 -10.98 -16.02 5.30
N THR A 116 -11.33 -17.28 5.09
CA THR A 116 -11.12 -18.33 6.09
C THR A 116 -9.81 -19.04 5.79
N ALA A 117 -8.86 -18.96 6.70
CA ALA A 117 -7.59 -19.66 6.60
C ALA A 117 -7.81 -21.19 6.61
N PRO A 118 -6.83 -22.01 6.14
CA PRO A 118 -6.98 -23.46 6.07
C PRO A 118 -7.28 -24.14 7.41
N ASN A 119 -6.90 -23.52 8.53
CA ASN A 119 -7.18 -23.99 9.89
C ASN A 119 -8.55 -23.51 10.43
N GLY A 120 -9.38 -22.84 9.62
CA GLY A 120 -10.72 -22.40 9.98
C GLY A 120 -10.80 -20.99 10.57
N ILE A 121 -9.67 -20.36 10.89
CA ILE A 121 -9.65 -19.01 11.46
C ILE A 121 -10.00 -17.96 10.40
N ARG A 122 -10.84 -16.99 10.78
CA ARG A 122 -11.16 -15.85 9.95
C ARG A 122 -10.03 -14.83 9.97
N VAL A 123 -9.47 -14.51 8.81
CA VAL A 123 -8.34 -13.57 8.67
C VAL A 123 -8.64 -12.51 7.61
N VAL A 124 -7.99 -11.36 7.74
CA VAL A 124 -7.95 -10.29 6.74
C VAL A 124 -6.59 -10.30 6.06
N ALA A 125 -6.59 -10.55 4.76
CA ALA A 125 -5.39 -10.63 3.94
C ALA A 125 -5.41 -9.56 2.83
N PRO A 126 -4.24 -8.99 2.45
CA PRO A 126 -4.19 -8.09 1.31
C PRO A 126 -4.50 -8.84 0.02
N ASN A 127 -5.07 -8.13 -0.96
CA ASN A 127 -5.44 -8.68 -2.26
C ASN A 127 -4.82 -7.85 -3.42
N CYS A 128 -5.15 -8.22 -4.65
CA CYS A 128 -4.62 -7.59 -5.86
C CYS A 128 -4.94 -6.08 -5.96
N ILE A 129 -6.06 -5.64 -5.35
CA ILE A 129 -6.55 -4.26 -5.39
C ILE A 129 -5.59 -3.32 -4.65
N SER A 130 -4.75 -3.84 -3.74
CA SER A 130 -3.66 -3.08 -3.11
C SER A 130 -2.69 -2.42 -4.11
N CYS A 131 -2.51 -3.03 -5.28
CA CYS A 131 -1.61 -2.55 -6.32
C CYS A 131 -2.33 -2.21 -7.62
N HIS A 132 -3.47 -2.85 -7.91
CA HIS A 132 -4.17 -2.78 -9.19
C HIS A 132 -5.42 -1.89 -9.19
N ALA A 133 -5.62 -1.06 -8.17
CA ALA A 133 -6.63 -0.02 -8.19
C ALA A 133 -6.16 1.19 -7.39
N SER A 134 -6.74 2.35 -7.70
CA SER A 134 -6.57 3.56 -6.91
C SER A 134 -7.71 4.53 -7.23
N THR A 135 -7.64 5.70 -6.61
CA THR A 135 -8.58 6.80 -6.80
C THR A 135 -7.97 7.82 -7.75
N LEU A 136 -8.78 8.31 -8.69
CA LEU A 136 -8.47 9.47 -9.52
C LEU A 136 -9.66 10.41 -9.47
N ASN A 137 -9.43 11.70 -9.22
CA ASN A 137 -10.50 12.69 -9.08
C ASN A 137 -11.60 12.29 -8.08
N ASN A 138 -11.19 11.72 -6.94
CA ASN A 138 -12.09 11.21 -5.88
C ASN A 138 -13.00 10.04 -6.28
N GLU A 139 -12.78 9.43 -7.44
CA GLU A 139 -13.47 8.22 -7.88
C GLU A 139 -12.54 7.01 -7.83
N PHE A 140 -13.01 5.90 -7.24
CA PHE A 140 -12.27 4.64 -7.24
C PHE A 140 -12.34 3.98 -8.61
N VAL A 141 -11.17 3.68 -9.18
CA VAL A 141 -11.06 3.06 -10.51
C VAL A 141 -10.36 1.72 -10.38
N MET A 142 -11.12 0.65 -10.57
CA MET A 142 -10.58 -0.71 -10.65
C MET A 142 -9.71 -0.85 -11.90
N GLY A 143 -8.51 -1.40 -11.76
CA GLY A 143 -7.56 -1.59 -12.87
C GLY A 143 -6.65 -0.39 -13.17
N LEU A 144 -6.84 0.76 -12.52
CA LEU A 144 -6.00 1.96 -12.74
C LEU A 144 -4.53 1.74 -12.34
N GLY A 145 -4.28 0.80 -11.43
CA GLY A 145 -2.99 0.70 -10.74
C GLY A 145 -2.86 1.76 -9.65
N SER A 146 -2.13 1.45 -8.58
CA SER A 146 -1.84 2.41 -7.52
C SER A 146 -0.65 3.27 -7.86
N HIS A 147 -0.95 4.46 -8.36
CA HIS A 147 0.03 5.52 -8.67
C HIS A 147 0.52 6.27 -7.42
N ASP A 148 -0.11 6.04 -6.27
CA ASP A 148 0.09 6.78 -5.03
C ASP A 148 0.52 5.90 -3.84
N SER A 149 0.76 4.61 -4.06
CA SER A 149 1.29 3.71 -3.02
C SER A 149 2.69 4.13 -2.56
N ASP A 150 2.95 4.02 -1.26
CA ASP A 150 4.24 4.35 -0.67
C ASP A 150 4.99 3.09 -0.20
N PHE A 151 6.07 2.77 -0.93
CA PHE A 151 7.01 1.70 -0.63
C PHE A 151 8.41 2.25 -0.30
N THR A 152 8.52 3.54 0.05
CA THR A 152 9.82 4.17 0.38
C THR A 152 10.32 3.85 1.78
N VAL A 153 9.56 3.09 2.56
CA VAL A 153 9.87 2.67 3.93
C VAL A 153 9.84 1.15 4.06
N ASN A 154 10.60 0.63 5.02
CA ASN A 154 10.57 -0.80 5.32
C ASN A 154 9.28 -1.15 6.08
N ARG A 155 8.37 -1.84 5.39
CA ARG A 155 7.07 -2.24 5.96
C ARG A 155 7.18 -3.30 7.06
N ALA A 156 8.34 -3.97 7.18
CA ALA A 156 8.61 -4.89 8.28
C ALA A 156 8.95 -4.18 9.60
N ASP A 157 9.22 -2.88 9.61
CA ASP A 157 9.67 -2.17 10.83
C ASP A 157 8.67 -2.26 11.99
N ASN A 158 7.38 -2.38 11.70
CA ASN A 158 6.32 -2.48 12.72
C ASN A 158 5.88 -3.91 13.03
N ILE A 159 6.49 -4.94 12.40
CA ILE A 159 6.01 -6.32 12.53
C ILE A 159 6.13 -6.85 13.97
N SER A 160 7.14 -6.43 14.72
CA SER A 160 7.34 -6.84 16.12
C SER A 160 6.23 -6.36 17.05
N LEU A 161 5.69 -5.16 16.78
CA LEU A 161 4.54 -4.63 17.52
C LEU A 161 3.28 -5.46 17.20
N LEU A 162 3.05 -5.74 15.92
CA LEU A 162 1.91 -6.57 15.49
C LEU A 162 2.01 -7.98 16.08
N ASN A 163 3.19 -8.61 16.04
CA ASN A 163 3.44 -9.92 16.66
C ASN A 163 3.09 -9.89 18.16
N SER A 164 3.54 -8.87 18.88
CA SER A 164 3.26 -8.74 20.31
C SER A 164 1.76 -8.58 20.57
N ALA A 165 1.06 -7.80 19.74
CA ALA A 165 -0.39 -7.61 19.85
C ALA A 165 -1.16 -8.92 19.57
N ILE A 166 -0.88 -9.62 18.47
CA ILE A 166 -1.54 -10.88 18.14
C ILE A 166 -1.26 -11.95 19.21
N SER A 167 0.00 -12.11 19.60
CA SER A 167 0.35 -13.05 20.67
C SER A 167 -0.33 -12.71 21.99
N PHE A 168 -0.51 -11.42 22.33
CA PHE A 168 -1.19 -11.02 23.55
C PHE A 168 -2.70 -11.27 23.48
N LEU A 169 -3.35 -10.90 22.38
CA LEU A 169 -4.80 -11.01 22.19
C LEU A 169 -5.29 -12.47 22.21
N TYR A 170 -4.51 -13.39 21.66
CA TYR A 170 -4.91 -14.79 21.49
C TYR A 170 -4.18 -15.76 22.44
N GLY A 171 -3.45 -15.24 23.44
CA GLY A 171 -2.89 -16.07 24.51
C GLY A 171 -1.60 -16.82 24.15
N GLY A 172 -0.86 -16.37 23.15
CA GLY A 172 0.46 -16.88 22.79
C GLY A 172 0.62 -17.22 21.31
N GLN A 173 1.82 -17.68 20.96
CA GLN A 173 2.19 -18.08 19.60
C GLN A 173 1.73 -19.51 19.24
N GLU A 174 1.14 -20.23 20.19
CA GLU A 174 0.55 -21.56 19.98
C GLU A 174 -0.95 -21.50 19.67
N SER A 175 -1.54 -20.29 19.57
CA SER A 175 -2.95 -20.10 19.25
C SER A 175 -3.24 -20.39 17.78
N GLU A 176 -4.47 -20.81 17.47
CA GLU A 176 -4.90 -21.04 16.09
C GLU A 176 -4.83 -19.75 15.24
N GLU A 177 -5.07 -18.60 15.88
CA GLU A 177 -4.96 -17.28 15.26
C GLU A 177 -3.52 -16.90 14.94
N TRP A 178 -2.57 -17.21 15.82
CA TRP A 178 -1.16 -17.05 15.50
C TRP A 178 -0.76 -17.92 14.31
N MET A 179 -1.18 -19.19 14.30
CA MET A 179 -0.89 -20.11 13.19
C MET A 179 -1.44 -19.61 11.85
N ALA A 180 -2.65 -19.02 11.84
CA ALA A 180 -3.24 -18.42 10.64
C ALA A 180 -2.52 -17.13 10.17
N TYR A 181 -1.87 -16.43 11.11
CA TYR A 181 -1.09 -15.22 10.89
C TYR A 181 0.38 -15.47 10.51
N ASP A 182 0.93 -16.62 10.88
CA ASP A 182 2.37 -16.91 10.84
C ASP A 182 2.98 -16.71 9.45
N GLN A 183 2.34 -17.26 8.41
CA GLN A 183 2.83 -17.14 7.04
C GLN A 183 2.74 -15.68 6.53
N PHE A 184 1.74 -14.91 6.96
CA PHE A 184 1.67 -13.48 6.64
C PHE A 184 2.85 -12.73 7.27
N ARG A 185 3.15 -12.99 8.55
CA ARG A 185 4.32 -12.44 9.24
C ARG A 185 5.62 -12.79 8.52
N ASN A 186 5.85 -14.06 8.23
CA ASN A 186 7.08 -14.52 7.58
C ASN A 186 7.27 -13.85 6.21
N SER A 187 6.18 -13.69 5.45
CA SER A 187 6.19 -12.97 4.18
C SER A 187 6.58 -11.50 4.34
N ILE A 188 5.99 -10.79 5.31
CA ILE A 188 6.30 -9.36 5.55
C ILE A 188 7.77 -9.18 5.97
N VAL A 189 8.28 -10.03 6.86
CA VAL A 189 9.69 -10.00 7.30
C VAL A 189 10.64 -10.23 6.14
N ALA A 190 10.34 -11.18 5.25
CA ALA A 190 11.17 -11.48 4.09
C ALA A 190 11.18 -10.33 3.06
N ILE A 191 9.99 -9.82 2.69
CA ILE A 191 9.88 -8.85 1.59
C ILE A 191 10.28 -7.44 2.02
N GLY A 192 9.94 -7.00 3.25
CA GLY A 192 10.05 -5.60 3.69
C GLY A 192 11.41 -4.95 3.40
N PRO A 193 12.54 -5.55 3.85
CA PRO A 193 13.88 -5.00 3.63
C PRO A 193 14.31 -4.97 2.16
N LYS A 194 13.70 -5.81 1.30
CA LYS A 194 14.09 -6.00 -0.11
C LYS A 194 13.17 -5.30 -1.10
N THR A 195 12.15 -4.58 -0.65
CA THR A 195 11.14 -3.95 -1.53
C THR A 195 11.01 -2.44 -1.34
N ILE A 196 12.05 -1.81 -0.80
CA ILE A 196 12.08 -0.35 -0.57
C ILE A 196 12.33 0.36 -1.91
N THR A 197 11.38 1.18 -2.34
CA THR A 197 11.51 1.97 -3.57
C THR A 197 12.13 3.34 -3.31
N LYS A 198 12.69 3.96 -4.35
CA LYS A 198 13.29 5.30 -4.25
C LYS A 198 12.23 6.43 -4.25
N THR A 199 11.04 6.14 -4.75
CA THR A 199 9.96 7.10 -4.95
C THR A 199 8.62 6.47 -4.62
N ARG A 200 7.68 7.31 -4.18
CA ARG A 200 6.26 6.99 -4.07
C ARG A 200 5.67 6.74 -5.46
N GLY A 201 4.70 5.83 -5.57
CA GLY A 201 4.04 5.44 -6.81
C GLY A 201 4.77 4.38 -7.63
N SER A 202 6.04 4.10 -7.32
CA SER A 202 6.75 2.95 -7.89
C SER A 202 6.33 1.66 -7.18
N ASN A 203 5.97 0.62 -7.93
CA ASN A 203 5.54 -0.64 -7.37
C ASN A 203 6.68 -1.67 -7.39
N PRO A 204 7.01 -2.32 -6.25
CA PRO A 204 8.03 -3.37 -6.19
C PRO A 204 7.45 -4.78 -6.42
N ALA A 205 6.34 -4.94 -7.15
CA ALA A 205 5.61 -6.21 -7.32
C ALA A 205 6.50 -7.37 -7.80
N ASP A 206 7.33 -7.14 -8.82
CA ASP A 206 8.26 -8.17 -9.29
C ASP A 206 9.27 -8.56 -8.22
N LYS A 207 9.74 -7.58 -7.44
CA LYS A 207 10.68 -7.81 -6.35
C LYS A 207 10.06 -8.59 -5.20
N ILE A 208 8.82 -8.26 -4.82
CA ILE A 208 8.01 -9.03 -3.87
C ILE A 208 7.93 -10.48 -4.33
N THR A 209 7.59 -10.70 -5.60
CA THR A 209 7.47 -12.04 -6.19
C THR A 209 8.79 -12.81 -6.13
N GLN A 210 9.89 -12.19 -6.54
CA GLN A 210 11.22 -12.80 -6.49
C GLN A 210 11.58 -13.24 -5.06
N VAL A 211 11.37 -12.37 -4.07
CA VAL A 211 11.67 -12.67 -2.67
C VAL A 211 10.80 -13.82 -2.16
N LEU A 212 9.49 -13.78 -2.38
CA LEU A 212 8.60 -14.85 -1.94
C LEU A 212 8.95 -16.20 -2.58
N ILE A 213 9.28 -16.23 -3.88
CA ILE A 213 9.72 -17.45 -4.57
C ILE A 213 11.06 -17.95 -4.04
N ALA A 214 11.99 -17.05 -3.67
CA ALA A 214 13.25 -17.44 -3.07
C ALA A 214 13.07 -18.19 -1.74
N HIS A 215 11.97 -17.95 -1.02
CA HIS A 215 11.62 -18.65 0.23
C HIS A 215 10.71 -19.88 0.01
N ARG A 216 10.54 -20.37 -1.22
CA ARG A 216 9.67 -21.51 -1.53
C ARG A 216 10.46 -22.64 -2.15
N ASP A 217 10.32 -23.85 -1.63
CA ASP A 217 10.86 -25.03 -2.31
C ASP A 217 10.19 -25.20 -3.67
N LYS A 218 10.99 -25.37 -4.72
CA LYS A 218 10.51 -25.39 -6.11
C LYS A 218 9.63 -26.60 -6.45
N ASN A 219 9.64 -27.65 -5.64
CA ASN A 219 8.94 -28.91 -5.90
C ASN A 219 7.62 -28.99 -5.14
N ASN A 220 7.57 -28.47 -3.90
CA ASN A 220 6.39 -28.58 -3.04
C ASN A 220 5.82 -27.23 -2.55
N LEU A 221 6.50 -26.11 -2.81
CA LEU A 221 6.11 -24.75 -2.40
C LEU A 221 6.07 -24.53 -0.88
N GLU A 222 6.70 -25.40 -0.08
CA GLU A 222 6.84 -25.17 1.36
C GLU A 222 7.73 -23.96 1.62
N TRP A 223 7.43 -23.22 2.69
CA TRP A 223 8.22 -22.07 3.13
C TRP A 223 9.59 -22.54 3.65
N SER A 224 10.63 -21.78 3.34
CA SER A 224 11.94 -21.87 3.99
C SER A 224 12.22 -20.55 4.70
N ASP A 225 12.67 -20.61 5.95
CA ASP A 225 13.03 -19.40 6.71
C ASP A 225 14.24 -18.68 6.11
N GLU A 226 15.13 -19.43 5.44
CA GLU A 226 16.26 -18.89 4.69
C GLU A 226 15.97 -18.91 3.18
N PRO A 227 16.41 -17.89 2.41
CA PRO A 227 16.20 -17.88 0.98
C PRO A 227 17.02 -18.98 0.30
N LEU A 228 16.36 -19.81 -0.52
CA LEU A 228 16.94 -20.86 -1.34
C LEU A 228 17.64 -20.32 -2.60
N VAL A 229 17.38 -19.06 -2.95
CA VAL A 229 18.00 -18.33 -4.06
C VAL A 229 18.45 -16.97 -3.57
N VAL A 230 19.73 -16.63 -3.81
CA VAL A 230 20.27 -15.31 -3.47
C VAL A 230 19.77 -14.27 -4.47
N LEU A 231 19.19 -13.19 -3.94
CA LEU A 231 18.71 -12.05 -4.73
C LEU A 231 19.59 -10.83 -4.46
N ASN A 232 19.84 -10.04 -5.50
CA ASN A 232 20.40 -8.69 -5.36
C ASN A 232 19.44 -7.83 -4.50
N ASP A 233 19.97 -6.84 -3.78
CA ASP A 233 19.17 -5.90 -3.00
C ASP A 233 18.56 -4.77 -3.85
N GLU A 234 19.02 -4.58 -5.10
CA GLU A 234 18.46 -3.58 -6.00
C GLU A 234 16.97 -3.83 -6.29
N VAL A 235 16.14 -2.80 -6.10
CA VAL A 235 14.71 -2.79 -6.41
C VAL A 235 14.50 -2.08 -7.74
N LEU A 236 14.12 -2.84 -8.76
CA LEU A 236 13.72 -2.31 -10.06
C LEU A 236 12.21 -2.04 -10.03
N PRO A 237 11.76 -0.80 -10.25
CA PRO A 237 10.32 -0.48 -10.32
C PRO A 237 9.64 -1.24 -11.46
N THR A 238 8.39 -1.64 -11.21
CA THR A 238 7.51 -2.31 -12.18
C THR A 238 6.12 -1.71 -12.19
#